data_AF-A0A2H9QLQ1-F1
#
_entry.id   AF-A0A2H9QLQ1-F1
#
_cell.length_a   1.000
_cell.length_b   1.000
_cell.length_c   1.000
_cell.angle_alpha   90.00
_cell.angle_beta   90.00
_cell.angle_gamma   90.00
#
_symmetry.space_group_name_H-M   'P 1'
#
loop_
_entity.id
_entity.type
_entity.pdbx_description
1 polymer ?
#
loop_
_entity_poly.entity_id
_entity_poly.type
_entity_poly.pdbx_seq_one_letter_code
_entity_poly.pdbx_strand_id
1 'polypeptide(L)'
;MGGGTFQIYDGGIQFISEKNSFFSYPYGNISEIHVKEGGWLDSSDMIRFVAKGGDGGWKTYKANVFFEKSFDATALGKWIHSRATNSKLNFE
;
A
#
# COMPACT_ATOMS: atom_id res chain seq x y z
N MET A 1 2.02 -11.76 12.48
CA MET A 1 1.58 -11.12 11.24
C MET A 1 0.09 -11.42 11.08
N GLY A 2 -0.75 -10.42 10.80
CA GLY A 2 -2.19 -10.64 10.62
C GLY A 2 -2.51 -10.75 9.14
N GLY A 3 -3.21 -11.81 8.74
CA GLY A 3 -3.75 -11.97 7.39
C GLY A 3 -4.95 -11.04 7.15
N GLY A 4 -5.25 -10.78 5.88
CA GLY A 4 -6.37 -9.95 5.47
C GLY A 4 -6.47 -9.78 3.97
N THR A 5 -7.56 -9.16 3.52
CA THR A 5 -7.81 -8.90 2.10
C THR A 5 -7.36 -7.48 1.76
N PHE A 6 -6.46 -7.36 0.78
CA PHE A 6 -6.13 -6.09 0.14
C PHE A 6 -7.11 -5.85 -1.02
N GLN A 7 -7.76 -4.69 -1.06
CA GLN A 7 -8.72 -4.34 -2.09
C GLN A 7 -8.44 -2.94 -2.64
N ILE A 8 -8.70 -2.79 -3.93
CA ILE A 8 -8.55 -1.55 -4.67
C ILE A 8 -9.95 -1.11 -5.09
N TYR A 9 -10.26 0.17 -4.92
CA TYR A 9 -11.53 0.76 -5.32
C TYR A 9 -11.29 2.17 -5.90
N ASP A 10 -12.30 2.77 -6.51
CA ASP A 10 -12.13 4.02 -7.28
C ASP A 10 -11.51 5.18 -6.49
N GLY A 11 -11.73 5.22 -5.18
CA GLY A 11 -11.25 6.29 -4.28
C GLY A 11 -9.93 5.98 -3.57
N GLY A 12 -9.41 4.75 -3.63
CA GLY A 12 -8.21 4.39 -2.90
C GLY A 12 -7.96 2.90 -2.77
N ILE A 13 -7.24 2.55 -1.71
CA ILE A 13 -6.94 1.17 -1.34
C ILE A 13 -7.45 0.91 0.08
N GLN A 14 -7.87 -0.32 0.34
CA GLN A 14 -8.32 -0.75 1.65
C GLN A 14 -7.73 -2.09 2.03
N PHE A 15 -7.55 -2.28 3.34
CA PHE A 15 -7.15 -3.54 3.93
C PHE A 15 -8.18 -3.94 4.99
N ILE A 16 -8.75 -5.12 4.80
CA ILE A 16 -9.70 -5.73 5.73
C ILE A 16 -8.97 -6.88 6.41
N SER A 17 -8.65 -6.73 7.69
CA SER A 17 -8.01 -7.80 8.46
C SER A 17 -9.01 -8.91 8.76
N GLU A 18 -8.51 -10.13 8.96
CA GLU A 18 -9.33 -11.28 9.42
C GLU A 18 -10.01 -11.03 10.79
N LYS A 19 -9.50 -10.06 11.56
CA LYS A 19 -10.06 -9.64 12.85
C LYS A 19 -11.10 -8.52 12.70
N ASN A 20 -11.64 -8.33 11.50
CA ASN A 20 -12.58 -7.26 11.15
C ASN A 20 -12.05 -5.85 11.43
N SER A 21 -10.72 -5.66 11.42
CA SER A 21 -10.14 -4.32 11.44
C SER A 21 -10.11 -3.77 10.02
N PHE A 22 -10.51 -2.52 9.86
CA PHE A 22 -10.62 -1.87 8.57
C PHE A 22 -9.64 -0.71 8.48
N PHE A 23 -8.81 -0.70 7.44
CA PHE A 23 -7.90 0.40 7.12
C PHE A 23 -8.18 0.86 5.70
N SER A 24 -8.41 2.16 5.52
CA SER A 24 -8.65 2.76 4.21
C SER A 24 -7.64 3.88 3.98
N TYR A 25 -7.08 3.90 2.78
CA TYR A 25 -6.08 4.85 2.34
C TYR A 25 -6.57 5.48 1.02
N PRO A 26 -7.29 6.61 1.10
CA PRO A 26 -7.70 7.36 -0.09
C PRO A 26 -6.48 7.79 -0.91
N TYR A 27 -6.59 7.79 -2.24
CA TYR A 27 -5.45 8.14 -3.11
C TYR A 27 -4.88 9.53 -2.82
N GLY A 28 -5.73 10.51 -2.50
CA GLY A 28 -5.31 11.87 -2.16
C GLY A 28 -4.45 11.96 -0.88
N ASN A 29 -4.49 10.93 -0.03
CA ASN A 29 -3.76 10.88 1.23
C ASN A 29 -2.46 10.09 1.12
N ILE A 30 -2.26 9.29 0.07
CA ILE A 30 -1.04 8.51 -0.13
C ILE A 30 0.07 9.46 -0.59
N SER A 31 1.13 9.56 0.22
CA SER A 31 2.27 10.43 -0.05
C SER A 31 3.48 9.69 -0.58
N GLU A 32 3.64 8.41 -0.25
CA GLU A 32 4.76 7.59 -0.73
C GLU A 32 4.31 6.15 -0.97
N ILE A 33 4.85 5.55 -2.03
CA ILE A 33 4.66 4.16 -2.41
C ILE A 33 6.06 3.59 -2.60
N HIS A 34 6.40 2.56 -1.84
CA HIS A 34 7.69 1.88 -1.95
C HIS A 34 7.44 0.46 -2.43
N VAL A 35 8.07 0.09 -3.54
CA VAL A 35 8.03 -1.27 -4.07
C VAL A 35 9.37 -1.91 -3.78
N LYS A 36 9.35 -3.11 -3.21
CA LYS A 36 10.52 -3.94 -2.99
C LYS A 36 10.27 -5.34 -3.52
N GLU A 37 10.93 -5.68 -4.61
CA GLU A 37 10.91 -7.05 -5.17
C GLU A 37 11.87 -7.94 -4.37
N GLY A 38 11.48 -9.19 -4.10
CA GLY A 38 12.27 -10.11 -3.28
C GLY A 38 12.43 -9.64 -1.83
N GLY A 39 11.33 -9.17 -1.24
CA GLY A 39 11.21 -8.54 0.08
C GLY A 39 11.75 -9.35 1.28
N TRP A 40 11.43 -8.84 2.49
CA TRP A 40 12.13 -9.14 3.76
C TRP A 40 12.15 -10.63 4.19
N LEU A 41 11.26 -11.44 3.64
CA LEU A 41 11.27 -12.91 3.70
C LEU A 41 11.49 -13.38 2.26
N ASP A 42 12.51 -14.21 2.02
CA ASP A 42 13.12 -14.60 0.71
C ASP A 42 12.16 -15.03 -0.43
N SER A 43 10.86 -15.00 -0.19
CA SER A 43 9.81 -15.50 -1.05
C SER A 43 8.66 -14.53 -1.35
N SER A 44 8.68 -13.26 -0.94
CA SER A 44 7.54 -12.33 -1.13
C SER A 44 7.94 -10.95 -1.65
N ASP A 45 7.17 -10.40 -2.58
CA ASP A 45 7.29 -8.99 -2.97
C ASP A 45 6.51 -8.12 -2.00
N MET A 46 6.94 -6.88 -1.81
CA MET A 46 6.32 -5.95 -0.86
C MET A 46 5.98 -4.62 -1.52
N ILE A 47 4.79 -4.11 -1.22
CA ILE A 47 4.47 -2.70 -1.41
C ILE A 47 4.20 -2.07 -0.05
N ARG A 48 4.91 -0.98 0.25
CA ARG A 48 4.64 -0.12 1.41
C ARG A 48 3.94 1.16 0.97
N PHE A 49 2.83 1.46 1.63
CA PHE A 49 2.11 2.72 1.49
C PHE A 49 2.39 3.62 2.69
N VAL A 50 2.69 4.88 2.42
CA VAL A 50 2.74 5.94 3.42
C VAL A 50 1.59 6.90 3.13
N ALA A 51 0.69 7.06 4.09
CA ALA A 51 -0.48 7.92 3.94
C ALA A 51 -0.61 8.92 5.11
N LYS A 52 -1.03 10.13 4.79
CA LYS A 52 -1.33 11.18 5.76
C LYS A 52 -2.79 11.08 6.22
N GLY A 53 -3.04 11.23 7.52
CA GLY A 53 -4.40 11.28 8.06
C GLY A 53 -5.18 12.50 7.57
N GLY A 54 -6.50 12.35 7.44
CA GLY A 54 -7.41 13.38 6.92
C GLY A 54 -7.52 14.66 7.76
N ASP A 55 -7.27 14.59 9.06
CA ASP A 55 -7.43 15.72 9.99
C ASP A 55 -6.22 16.68 10.01
N GLY A 56 -5.65 17.04 8.86
CA GLY A 56 -4.53 18.00 8.79
C GLY A 56 -3.14 17.37 8.83
N GLY A 57 -2.99 16.09 8.48
CA GLY A 57 -1.70 15.49 8.10
C GLY A 57 -0.68 15.22 9.21
N TRP A 58 -1.06 15.36 10.48
CA TRP A 58 -0.17 15.15 11.64
C TRP A 58 0.10 13.66 11.95
N LYS A 59 -0.80 12.75 11.55
CA LYS A 59 -0.58 11.31 11.66
C LYS A 59 -0.18 10.72 10.31
N THR A 60 0.98 10.08 10.28
CA THR A 60 1.45 9.31 9.13
C THR A 60 1.24 7.83 9.41
N TYR A 61 0.53 7.15 8.51
CA TYR A 61 0.27 5.73 8.58
C TYR A 61 1.16 5.01 7.57
N LYS A 62 1.77 3.91 8.00
CA LYS A 62 2.56 3.03 7.13
C LYS A 62 1.89 1.66 7.07
N ALA A 63 1.57 1.20 5.88
CA ALA A 63 1.05 -0.14 5.63
C ALA A 63 2.04 -0.90 4.77
N ASN A 64 2.47 -2.08 5.23
CA ASN A 64 3.29 -2.99 4.43
C ASN A 64 2.39 -4.13 3.97
N VAL A 65 2.25 -4.28 2.66
CA VAL A 65 1.48 -5.37 2.04
C VAL A 65 2.47 -6.30 1.35
N PHE A 66 2.37 -7.58 1.68
CA PHE A 66 3.21 -8.63 1.14
C PHE A 66 2.39 -9.44 0.14
N PHE A 67 2.98 -9.72 -1.01
CA PHE A 67 2.37 -10.48 -2.08
C PHE A 67 3.19 -11.74 -2.35
N GLU A 68 2.52 -12.81 -2.78
CA GLU A 68 3.19 -13.98 -3.35
C GLU A 68 3.90 -13.59 -4.66
N LYS A 69 5.00 -14.28 -5.03
CA LYS A 69 5.80 -13.97 -6.24
C LYS A 69 5.03 -14.03 -7.56
N SER A 70 3.83 -14.61 -7.57
CA SER A 70 2.95 -14.63 -8.74
C SER A 70 2.39 -13.24 -9.08
N PHE A 71 2.54 -12.27 -8.18
CA PHE A 71 1.96 -10.95 -8.29
C PHE A 71 3.02 -9.88 -8.58
N ASP A 72 2.87 -9.15 -9.68
CA ASP A 72 3.81 -8.09 -10.09
C ASP A 72 3.60 -6.82 -9.22
N ALA A 73 4.38 -6.72 -8.15
CA ALA A 73 4.36 -5.58 -7.23
C ALA A 73 4.79 -4.27 -7.91
N THR A 74 5.67 -4.34 -8.91
CA THR A 74 6.12 -3.17 -9.68
C THR A 74 5.01 -2.60 -10.54
N ALA A 75 4.28 -3.44 -11.28
CA ALA A 75 3.13 -3.02 -12.06
C ALA A 75 2.03 -2.45 -11.18
N LEU A 76 1.73 -3.11 -10.05
CA LEU A 76 0.76 -2.58 -9.09
C LEU A 76 1.19 -1.24 -8.50
N GLY A 77 2.45 -1.10 -8.08
CA GLY A 77 2.99 0.13 -7.51
C GLY A 77 2.89 1.31 -8.49
N LYS A 78 3.26 1.09 -9.76
CA LYS A 78 3.10 2.09 -10.84
C LYS A 78 1.64 2.44 -11.08
N TRP A 79 0.75 1.46 -11.09
CA TRP A 79 -0.67 1.68 -11.29
C TRP A 79 -1.27 2.50 -10.14
N ILE A 80 -0.98 2.16 -8.87
CA ILE A 80 -1.44 2.93 -7.71
C ILE A 80 -0.88 4.36 -7.75
N HIS A 81 0.40 4.53 -8.12
CA HIS A 81 1.03 5.85 -8.25
C HIS A 81 0.32 6.73 -9.31
N SER A 82 -0.11 6.15 -10.43
CA SER A 82 -0.88 6.89 -11.44
C SER A 82 -2.24 7.40 -10.94
N ARG A 83 -2.76 6.83 -9.84
CA ARG A 83 -4.01 7.27 -9.18
C ARG A 83 -3.74 8.21 -8.01
N ALA A 84 -2.71 7.93 -7.21
CA ALA A 84 -2.24 8.77 -6.13
C ALA A 84 -1.22 9.80 -6.66
N THR A 85 -1.68 10.76 -7.46
CA THR A 85 -0.81 11.69 -8.22
C THR A 85 0.10 12.56 -7.36
N ASN A 86 -0.18 12.70 -6.06
CA ASN A 86 0.65 13.45 -5.11
C ASN A 86 1.71 12.57 -4.41
N SER A 87 1.75 11.28 -4.72
CA SER A 87 2.67 10.33 -4.10
C SER A 87 4.04 10.33 -4.76
N LYS A 88 5.08 9.92 -4.03
CA LYS A 88 6.36 9.52 -4.60
C LYS A 88 6.38 8.01 -4.81
N LEU A 89 6.94 7.55 -5.93
CA LEU A 89 7.17 6.12 -6.20
C LEU A 89 8.66 5.80 -6.04
N ASN A 90 8.98 4.89 -5.13
CA ASN A 90 10.34 4.46 -4.82
C ASN A 90 10.49 2.96 -5.09
N PHE A 91 11.61 2.56 -5.70
CA PHE A 91 12.01 1.16 -5.87
C PHE A 91 13.20 0.89 -4.94
N GLU A 92 13.07 -0.11 -4.08
CA GLU A 92 14.05 -0.50 -3.03
C GLU A 92 14.68 -1.87 -3.30
#